data_AF-S7VLH4-F1
#
_entry.id   AF-S7VLH4-F1
#
_cell.length_a   1.000
_cell.length_b   1.000
_cell.length_c   1.000
_cell.angle_alpha   90.00
_cell.angle_beta   90.00
_cell.angle_gamma   90.00
#
_symmetry.space_group_name_H-M   'P 1'
#
loop_
_entity.id
_entity.type
_entity.pdbx_description
1 polymer ?
#
loop_
_entity_poly.entity_id
_entity_poly.type
_entity_poly.pdbx_seq_one_letter_code
_entity_poly.pdbx_strand_id
1 'polypeptide(L)'
;MKLRNINDIQSLPSVLGLKELNQYLIQLIEILENDNTISQAQAAEEINNLISYQCFNEEGLSEETSLKILNWIKSNYEPQNKDSIECNSGSLANLNCYGVEEFINERIEKSNWEFEKNELVDCLKEIKESKNGGE
;
A
#
# COMPACT_ATOMS: atom_id res chain seq x y z
N MET A 1 -16.16 -4.32 -13.37
CA MET A 1 -16.88 -3.11 -12.90
C MET A 1 -15.89 -1.94 -12.95
N LYS A 2 -16.31 -0.67 -12.88
CA LYS A 2 -15.38 0.47 -12.73
C LYS A 2 -15.65 1.13 -11.38
N LEU A 3 -14.61 1.41 -10.60
CA LEU A 3 -14.73 2.22 -9.39
C LEU A 3 -15.01 3.67 -9.80
N ARG A 4 -16.03 4.27 -9.19
CA ARG A 4 -16.41 5.68 -9.36
C ARG A 4 -16.14 6.50 -8.11
N ASN A 5 -16.16 5.85 -6.95
CA ASN A 5 -15.86 6.42 -5.64
C ASN A 5 -15.38 5.29 -4.69
N ILE A 6 -14.85 5.64 -3.53
CA ILE A 6 -14.31 4.66 -2.57
C ILE A 6 -15.35 3.65 -2.06
N ASN A 7 -16.62 4.02 -1.93
CA ASN A 7 -17.65 3.11 -1.42
C ASN A 7 -17.94 1.95 -2.37
N ASP A 8 -17.55 2.08 -3.65
CA ASP A 8 -17.69 0.99 -4.61
C ASP A 8 -16.81 -0.22 -4.26
N ILE A 9 -15.74 -0.03 -3.46
CA ILE A 9 -14.87 -1.13 -2.97
C ILE A 9 -15.68 -2.15 -2.17
N GLN A 10 -16.62 -1.69 -1.33
CA GLN A 10 -17.45 -2.55 -0.48
C GLN A 10 -18.37 -3.47 -1.27
N SER A 11 -18.57 -3.19 -2.56
CA SER A 11 -19.39 -4.01 -3.46
C SER A 11 -18.56 -5.01 -4.28
N LEU A 12 -17.22 -4.99 -4.16
CA LEU A 12 -16.35 -5.93 -4.84
C LEU A 12 -16.41 -7.31 -4.14
N PRO A 13 -16.14 -8.40 -4.89
CA PRO A 13 -15.84 -9.69 -4.27
C PRO A 13 -14.68 -9.55 -3.28
N SER A 14 -14.78 -10.25 -2.14
CA SER A 14 -13.75 -10.27 -1.10
C SER A 14 -12.44 -10.94 -1.53
N VAL A 15 -12.44 -11.56 -2.71
CA VAL A 15 -11.30 -12.21 -3.33
C VAL A 15 -11.30 -11.84 -4.81
N LEU A 16 -10.21 -11.26 -5.29
CA LEU A 16 -10.06 -10.78 -6.67
C LEU A 16 -8.94 -11.52 -7.40
N GLY A 17 -9.13 -11.73 -8.70
CA GLY A 17 -8.04 -12.15 -9.57
C GLY A 17 -7.00 -11.04 -9.69
N LEU A 18 -5.71 -11.39 -9.80
CA LEU A 18 -4.62 -10.42 -9.76
C LEU A 18 -4.76 -9.29 -10.81
N LYS A 19 -5.21 -9.63 -12.02
CA LYS A 19 -5.47 -8.64 -13.08
C LYS A 19 -6.53 -7.62 -12.67
N GLU A 20 -7.62 -8.06 -12.04
CA GLU A 20 -8.70 -7.19 -11.60
C GLU A 20 -8.25 -6.33 -10.42
N LEU A 21 -7.53 -6.92 -9.47
CA LEU A 21 -6.96 -6.21 -8.34
C LEU A 21 -6.07 -5.05 -8.78
N ASN A 22 -5.11 -5.30 -9.68
CA ASN A 22 -4.25 -4.25 -10.24
C ASN A 22 -5.06 -3.13 -10.90
N GLN A 23 -6.08 -3.49 -11.69
CA GLN A 23 -6.95 -2.50 -12.33
C GLN A 23 -7.74 -1.65 -11.32
N TYR A 24 -8.23 -2.26 -10.24
CA TYR A 24 -8.96 -1.54 -9.20
C TYR A 24 -8.05 -0.66 -8.34
N LEU A 25 -6.83 -1.10 -8.03
CA LEU A 25 -5.85 -0.28 -7.29
C LEU A 25 -5.48 0.99 -8.07
N ILE A 26 -5.26 0.88 -9.38
CA ILE A 26 -4.98 2.06 -10.23
C ILE A 26 -6.17 3.02 -10.21
N GLN A 27 -7.40 2.52 -10.35
CA GLN A 27 -8.61 3.34 -10.31
C GLN A 27 -8.83 3.99 -8.93
N LEU A 28 -8.53 3.27 -7.85
CA LEU A 28 -8.61 3.79 -6.50
C LEU A 28 -7.66 4.97 -6.33
N ILE A 29 -6.40 4.83 -6.72
CA ILE A 29 -5.42 5.93 -6.64
C ILE A 29 -5.90 7.14 -7.45
N GLU A 30 -6.43 6.93 -8.65
CA GLU A 30 -7.00 8.02 -9.46
C GLU A 30 -8.16 8.72 -8.76
N ILE A 31 -9.02 8.00 -8.05
CA ILE A 31 -10.10 8.60 -7.26
C ILE A 31 -9.51 9.43 -6.11
N LEU A 32 -8.57 8.87 -5.36
CA LEU A 32 -7.93 9.52 -4.21
C LEU A 32 -7.15 10.78 -4.59
N GLU A 33 -6.48 10.78 -5.75
CA GLU A 33 -5.78 11.96 -6.28
C GLU A 33 -6.71 13.11 -6.66
N ASN A 34 -7.99 12.82 -6.93
CA ASN A 34 -8.99 13.80 -7.35
C ASN A 34 -10.00 14.17 -6.25
N ASP A 35 -9.99 13.48 -5.10
CA ASP A 35 -10.92 13.68 -4.00
C ASP A 35 -10.22 14.17 -2.73
N ASN A 36 -10.26 15.49 -2.52
CA ASN A 36 -9.67 16.15 -1.36
C ASN A 36 -10.50 16.01 -0.07
N THR A 37 -11.61 15.27 -0.08
CA THR A 37 -12.45 15.07 1.12
C THR A 37 -12.04 13.86 1.95
N ILE A 38 -11.25 12.96 1.37
CA ILE A 38 -10.77 11.74 2.01
C ILE A 38 -9.46 12.04 2.73
N SER A 39 -9.38 11.68 4.02
CA SER A 39 -8.15 11.85 4.79
C SER A 39 -7.06 10.89 4.31
N GLN A 40 -5.79 11.25 4.50
CA GLN A 40 -4.66 10.42 4.06
C GLN A 40 -4.64 9.06 4.77
N ALA A 41 -4.98 9.00 6.06
CA ALA A 41 -5.14 7.74 6.79
C ALA A 41 -6.26 6.86 6.21
N GLN A 42 -7.44 7.43 5.94
CA GLN A 42 -8.53 6.68 5.31
C GLN A 42 -8.15 6.20 3.91
N ALA A 43 -7.46 7.04 3.13
CA ALA A 43 -6.99 6.67 1.81
C ALA A 43 -5.97 5.51 1.86
N ALA A 44 -5.04 5.53 2.83
CA ALA A 44 -4.09 4.44 3.06
C ALA A 44 -4.80 3.14 3.47
N GLU A 45 -5.83 3.24 4.32
CA GLU A 45 -6.67 2.10 4.74
C GLU A 45 -7.37 1.47 3.53
N GLU A 46 -7.99 2.26 2.65
CA GLU A 46 -8.68 1.72 1.47
C GLU A 46 -7.72 1.03 0.48
N ILE A 47 -6.51 1.57 0.30
CA ILE A 47 -5.47 0.92 -0.51
C ILE A 47 -5.08 -0.42 0.12
N ASN A 48 -4.77 -0.43 1.41
CA ASN A 48 -4.36 -1.64 2.14
C ASN A 48 -5.47 -2.70 2.13
N ASN A 49 -6.72 -2.29 2.36
CA ASN A 49 -7.90 -3.14 2.30
C ASN A 49 -8.06 -3.77 0.92
N LEU A 50 -7.91 -3.00 -0.15
CA LEU A 50 -8.04 -3.54 -1.49
C LEU A 50 -6.90 -4.52 -1.83
N ILE A 51 -5.66 -4.23 -1.40
CA ILE A 51 -4.53 -5.19 -1.52
C ILE A 51 -4.87 -6.51 -0.82
N SER A 52 -5.53 -6.46 0.35
CA SER A 52 -5.91 -7.65 1.11
C SER A 52 -6.90 -8.58 0.38
N TYR A 53 -7.58 -8.10 -0.68
CA TYR A 53 -8.47 -8.94 -1.50
C TYR A 53 -7.68 -9.83 -2.47
N GLN A 54 -6.35 -9.72 -2.51
CA GLN A 54 -5.51 -10.65 -3.25
C GLN A 54 -5.73 -12.07 -2.72
N CYS A 55 -6.04 -12.99 -3.63
CA CYS A 55 -5.95 -14.41 -3.33
C CYS A 55 -4.47 -14.78 -3.09
N PHE A 56 -4.21 -15.84 -2.32
CA PHE A 56 -2.84 -16.37 -2.17
C PHE A 56 -2.25 -16.63 -3.57
N ASN A 57 -1.21 -15.88 -3.92
CA ASN A 57 -0.54 -15.95 -5.22
C ASN A 57 0.92 -15.52 -5.04
N GLU A 58 1.83 -16.24 -5.73
CA GLU A 58 3.27 -16.00 -5.70
C GLU A 58 3.68 -14.78 -6.55
N GLU A 59 2.86 -14.34 -7.52
CA GLU A 59 3.23 -13.30 -8.48
C GLU A 59 3.19 -11.87 -7.93
N GLY A 60 2.46 -11.61 -6.83
CA GLY A 60 2.31 -10.28 -6.22
C GLY A 60 1.68 -9.22 -7.16
N LEU A 61 1.67 -7.95 -6.74
CA LEU A 61 1.18 -6.84 -7.57
C LEU A 61 2.07 -6.61 -8.80
N SER A 62 1.51 -6.04 -9.88
CA SER A 62 2.34 -5.65 -11.02
C SER A 62 3.28 -4.50 -10.64
N GLU A 63 4.41 -4.39 -11.34
CA GLU A 63 5.38 -3.31 -11.12
C GLU A 63 4.73 -1.92 -11.35
N GLU A 64 3.90 -1.77 -12.38
CA GLU A 64 3.18 -0.52 -12.68
C GLU A 64 2.28 -0.10 -11.51
N THR A 65 1.44 -1.01 -11.02
CA THR A 65 0.54 -0.74 -9.88
C THR A 65 1.36 -0.43 -8.64
N SER A 66 2.42 -1.20 -8.40
CA SER A 66 3.30 -1.02 -7.24
C SER A 66 3.97 0.35 -7.24
N LEU A 67 4.49 0.80 -8.38
CA LEU A 67 5.06 2.13 -8.53
C LEU A 67 4.03 3.23 -8.31
N LYS A 68 2.80 3.05 -8.81
CA LYS A 68 1.73 4.03 -8.62
C LYS A 68 1.35 4.16 -7.14
N ILE A 69 1.23 3.04 -6.42
CA ILE A 69 1.01 3.05 -4.96
C ILE A 69 2.18 3.71 -4.24
N LEU A 70 3.43 3.32 -4.53
CA LEU A 70 4.61 3.89 -3.88
C LEU A 70 4.69 5.41 -4.05
N ASN A 71 4.42 5.92 -5.25
CA ASN A 71 4.41 7.36 -5.52
C ASN A 71 3.31 8.10 -4.77
N TRP A 72 2.12 7.48 -4.67
CA TRP A 72 1.03 8.02 -3.88
C TRP A 72 1.40 8.08 -2.40
N ILE A 73 1.96 6.99 -1.83
CA ILE A 73 2.43 6.94 -0.44
C ILE A 73 3.47 8.02 -0.20
N LYS A 74 4.51 8.13 -1.02
CA LYS A 74 5.56 9.17 -0.88
C LYS A 74 4.99 10.59 -0.81
N SER A 75 3.91 10.85 -1.54
CA SER A 75 3.28 12.17 -1.62
C SER A 75 2.33 12.46 -0.46
N ASN A 76 1.80 11.41 0.19
CA ASN A 76 0.70 11.49 1.15
C ASN A 76 1.01 10.87 2.52
N TYR A 77 2.25 10.44 2.75
CA TYR A 77 2.66 9.77 3.98
C TYR A 77 2.55 10.71 5.19
N GLU A 78 1.82 10.29 6.21
CA GLU A 78 1.65 11.04 7.46
C GLU A 78 2.47 10.41 8.61
N PRO A 79 3.72 10.85 8.84
CA PRO A 79 4.62 10.21 9.80
C PRO A 79 4.26 10.44 11.27
N GLN A 80 3.16 11.15 11.55
CA GLN A 80 2.65 11.39 12.90
C GLN A 80 1.25 10.85 13.10
N ASN A 81 0.75 10.07 12.14
CA ASN A 81 -0.56 9.45 12.18
C ASN A 81 -0.37 7.93 12.27
N LYS A 82 -0.78 7.34 13.40
CA LYS A 82 -0.61 5.92 13.68
C LYS A 82 -1.27 5.04 12.61
N ASP A 83 -2.53 5.33 12.29
CA ASP A 83 -3.34 4.55 11.36
C ASP A 83 -2.78 4.64 9.93
N SER A 84 -2.31 5.83 9.54
CA SER A 84 -1.64 6.04 8.26
C SER A 84 -0.35 5.21 8.16
N ILE A 85 0.47 5.17 9.22
CA ILE A 85 1.71 4.39 9.24
C ILE A 85 1.40 2.90 9.11
N GLU A 86 0.50 2.35 9.92
CA GLU A 86 0.16 0.92 9.90
C GLU A 86 -0.38 0.49 8.51
N CYS A 87 -1.31 1.25 7.94
CA CYS A 87 -1.89 0.93 6.63
C CYS A 87 -0.87 1.05 5.48
N ASN A 88 -0.01 2.08 5.53
CA ASN A 88 1.05 2.24 4.53
C ASN A 88 2.12 1.15 4.66
N SER A 89 2.49 0.74 5.87
CA SER A 89 3.43 -0.38 6.11
C SER A 89 2.90 -1.69 5.51
N GLY A 90 1.61 -2.00 5.76
CA GLY A 90 0.95 -3.16 5.14
C GLY A 90 0.95 -3.09 3.61
N SER A 91 0.68 -1.91 3.05
CA SER A 91 0.74 -1.71 1.59
C SER A 91 2.16 -1.89 1.03
N LEU A 92 3.16 -1.27 1.67
CA LEU A 92 4.57 -1.32 1.27
C LEU A 92 5.13 -2.74 1.24
N ALA A 93 4.74 -3.59 2.20
CA ALA A 93 5.15 -4.98 2.27
C ALA A 93 4.69 -5.82 1.04
N ASN A 94 3.66 -5.36 0.33
CA ASN A 94 3.07 -6.04 -0.82
C ASN A 94 3.50 -5.46 -2.18
N LEU A 95 4.36 -4.44 -2.20
CA LEU A 95 4.77 -3.77 -3.44
C LEU A 95 5.92 -4.51 -4.13
N ASN A 96 5.77 -4.76 -5.42
CA ASN A 96 6.79 -5.38 -6.27
C ASN A 96 7.45 -4.36 -7.19
N CYS A 97 8.10 -3.35 -6.60
CA CYS A 97 8.83 -2.33 -7.35
C CYS A 97 10.11 -1.86 -6.65
N TYR A 98 11.02 -1.26 -7.42
CA TYR A 98 12.21 -0.62 -6.90
C TYR A 98 11.86 0.61 -6.03
N GLY A 99 12.72 0.92 -5.05
CA GLY A 99 12.63 2.14 -4.23
C GLY A 99 11.75 2.04 -2.98
N VAL A 100 11.11 0.89 -2.72
CA VAL A 100 10.36 0.62 -1.48
C VAL A 100 11.30 0.62 -0.27
N GLU A 101 12.35 -0.21 -0.30
CA GLU A 101 13.32 -0.30 0.79
C GLU A 101 14.07 1.02 1.02
N GLU A 102 14.40 1.75 -0.04
CA GLU A 102 15.03 3.07 0.05
C GLU A 102 14.13 4.06 0.80
N PHE A 103 12.86 4.14 0.41
CA PHE A 103 11.87 4.98 1.08
C PHE A 103 11.74 4.64 2.56
N ILE A 104 11.62 3.35 2.90
CA ILE A 104 11.45 2.92 4.28
C ILE A 104 12.69 3.27 5.11
N ASN A 105 13.90 2.99 4.61
CA ASN A 105 15.14 3.33 5.32
C ASN A 105 15.27 4.84 5.54
N GLU A 106 14.96 5.66 4.53
CA GLU A 106 14.97 7.12 4.65
C GLU A 106 14.00 7.61 5.74
N ARG A 107 12.79 7.03 5.81
CA ARG A 107 11.81 7.34 6.85
C ARG A 107 12.30 6.96 8.24
N ILE A 108 12.86 5.76 8.41
CA ILE A 108 13.43 5.30 9.69
C ILE A 108 14.53 6.26 10.17
N GLU A 109 15.44 6.67 9.29
CA GLU A 109 16.53 7.58 9.62
C GLU A 109 16.02 8.97 10.04
N LYS A 110 14.99 9.48 9.37
CA LYS A 110 14.43 10.82 9.61
C LYS A 110 13.41 10.89 10.73
N SER A 111 12.83 9.76 11.13
CA SER A 111 11.79 9.74 12.15
C SER A 111 12.36 10.04 13.54
N ASN A 112 11.60 10.80 14.32
CA ASN A 112 11.83 10.98 15.76
C ASN A 112 10.78 10.22 16.60
N TRP A 113 9.86 9.49 15.96
CA TRP A 113 8.80 8.77 16.63
C TRP A 113 9.07 7.27 16.62
N GLU A 114 9.18 6.69 17.80
CA GLU A 114 9.53 5.28 17.96
C GLU A 114 8.50 4.33 17.33
N PHE A 115 7.23 4.73 17.32
CA PHE A 115 6.17 3.94 16.71
C PHE A 115 6.40 3.78 15.19
N GLU A 116 6.61 4.90 14.47
CA GLU A 116 6.91 4.88 13.03
C GLU A 116 8.12 4.00 12.72
N LYS A 117 9.19 4.14 13.51
CA LYS A 117 10.40 3.33 13.33
C LYS A 117 10.14 1.84 13.46
N ASN A 118 9.44 1.42 14.51
CA ASN A 118 9.18 0.00 14.77
C ASN A 118 8.34 -0.62 13.65
N GLU A 119 7.24 0.05 13.26
CA GLU A 119 6.38 -0.42 12.16
C GLU A 119 7.16 -0.55 10.85
N LEU A 120 7.99 0.44 10.52
CA LEU A 120 8.79 0.42 9.29
C LEU A 120 9.93 -0.61 9.33
N VAL A 121 10.53 -0.85 10.49
CA VAL A 121 11.54 -1.91 10.67
C VAL A 121 10.91 -3.29 10.49
N ASP A 122 9.71 -3.51 11.03
CA ASP A 122 9.00 -4.79 10.87
C ASP A 122 8.54 -5.00 9.42
N CYS A 123 8.03 -3.96 8.76
CA CYS A 123 7.75 -3.96 7.32
C CYS A 123 8.99 -4.37 6.49
N LEU A 124 10.17 -3.82 6.78
CA LEU A 124 11.42 -4.21 6.11
C LEU A 124 11.81 -5.67 6.34
N LYS A 125 11.50 -6.25 7.50
CA LYS A 125 11.76 -7.68 7.77
C LYS A 125 10.87 -8.54 6.91
N GLU A 126 9.57 -8.25 6.86
CA GLU A 126 8.60 -8.99 6.03
C GLU A 126 8.98 -8.98 4.55
N ILE A 127 9.41 -7.82 4.02
CA ILE A 127 9.89 -7.70 2.64
C ILE A 127 11.13 -8.58 2.38
N LYS A 128 12.03 -8.72 3.37
CA LYS A 128 13.23 -9.55 3.22
C LYS A 128 12.93 -11.03 3.36
N GLU A 129 12.02 -11.39 4.27
CA GLU A 129 11.59 -12.78 4.46
C GLU A 129 10.85 -13.31 3.23
N SER A 130 9.97 -12.51 2.63
CA SER A 130 9.26 -12.90 1.40
C SER A 130 10.21 -13.10 0.20
N LYS A 131 11.29 -12.31 0.11
CA LYS A 131 12.33 -12.47 -0.92
C LYS A 131 13.24 -13.67 -0.70
N ASN A 132 13.53 -14.02 0.55
CA ASN A 132 14.45 -15.11 0.89
C ASN A 132 13.76 -16.49 0.99
N GLY A 133 12.43 -16.54 1.15
CA GLY A 133 11.65 -17.78 1.26
C GLY A 133 11.38 -18.49 -0.07
N GLY A 134 11.89 -17.96 -1.19
CA GLY A 134 11.71 -18.50 -2.55
C GLY A 134 12.86 -19.37 -3.08
N GLU A 135 13.81 -19.78 -2.23
CA GLU A 135 14.90 -20.72 -2.58
C GLU A 135 14.57 -22.19 -2.26
#